data_AF-A0A5J4PP45-F1
#
_entry.id   AF-A0A5J4PP45-F1
#
_cell.length_a   1.000
_cell.length_b   1.000
_cell.length_c   1.000
_cell.angle_alpha   90.00
_cell.angle_beta   90.00
_cell.angle_gamma   90.00
#
_symmetry.space_group_name_H-M   'P 1'
#
loop_
_entity.id
_entity.type
_entity.pdbx_description
1 polymer ?
#
loop_
_entity_poly.entity_id
_entity_poly.type
_entity_poly.pdbx_seq_one_letter_code
_entity_poly.pdbx_strand_id
1 'polypeptide(L)'
;YPIAIINKDPEAYSFVDIDGCQKKITIKKEKNNTISLSQVLSNGAWSLEAKFQNANGWPAIGVVQDSYDVPEGAGYWLEPPYCCIRRTV
;
A
#
# COMPACT_ATOMS: atom_id res chain seq x y z
N TYR A 1 -14.71 -6.43 -7.68
CA TYR A 1 -13.39 -7.04 -7.95
C TYR A 1 -12.71 -7.23 -6.59
N PRO A 2 -12.22 -8.43 -6.24
CA PRO A 2 -11.77 -8.71 -4.88
C PRO A 2 -10.47 -7.98 -4.56
N ILE A 3 -10.44 -7.21 -3.47
CA ILE A 3 -9.22 -6.58 -2.96
C ILE A 3 -8.30 -7.69 -2.45
N ALA A 4 -7.09 -7.78 -2.97
CA ALA A 4 -6.09 -8.74 -2.51
C ALA A 4 -4.81 -7.98 -2.16
N ILE A 5 -4.27 -8.30 -0.98
CA ILE A 5 -3.09 -7.65 -0.40
C ILE A 5 -1.93 -8.62 -0.48
N ILE A 6 -0.78 -8.15 -0.96
CA ILE A 6 0.48 -8.87 -0.86
C ILE A 6 1.07 -8.57 0.52
N ASN A 7 1.13 -9.59 1.38
CA ASN A 7 1.72 -9.46 2.70
C ASN A 7 3.17 -9.94 2.70
N LYS A 8 4.11 -8.99 2.66
CA LYS A 8 5.56 -9.29 2.71
C LYS A 8 6.07 -9.50 4.14
N ASP A 9 5.40 -8.96 5.15
CA ASP A 9 5.74 -9.17 6.57
C ASP A 9 4.48 -9.46 7.41
N PRO A 10 4.08 -10.75 7.53
CA PRO A 10 2.92 -11.20 8.32
C PRO A 10 2.98 -10.85 9.80
N GLU A 11 4.18 -10.62 10.33
CA GLU A 11 4.39 -10.27 11.73
C GLU A 11 4.20 -8.78 11.99
N ALA A 12 4.38 -7.93 10.97
CA ALA A 12 4.24 -6.49 11.10
C ALA A 12 2.80 -5.99 10.94
N TYR A 13 1.95 -6.68 10.19
CA TYR A 13 0.55 -6.32 10.04
C TYR A 13 -0.36 -7.50 9.72
N SER A 14 -1.63 -7.35 10.07
CA SER A 14 -2.70 -8.27 9.70
C SER A 14 -3.81 -7.55 8.96
N PHE A 15 -4.58 -8.27 8.17
CA PHE A 15 -5.75 -7.73 7.52
C PHE A 15 -6.96 -8.64 7.68
N VAL A 16 -8.15 -8.02 7.66
CA VAL A 16 -9.44 -8.72 7.63
C VAL A 16 -10.29 -8.18 6.49
N ASP A 17 -11.03 -9.07 5.87
CA ASP A 17 -12.09 -8.72 4.92
C ASP A 17 -13.29 -8.14 5.66
N ILE A 18 -13.82 -7.04 5.14
CA ILE A 18 -15.08 -6.46 5.59
C ILE A 18 -16.03 -6.49 4.40
N ASP A 19 -17.06 -7.34 4.51
CA ASP A 19 -18.16 -7.50 3.55
C ASP A 19 -17.71 -7.77 2.10
N GLY A 20 -16.48 -8.27 1.90
CA GLY A 20 -15.88 -8.51 0.58
C GLY A 20 -15.56 -7.25 -0.25
N CYS A 21 -15.89 -6.06 0.27
CA CYS A 21 -15.72 -4.78 -0.41
C CYS A 21 -14.56 -3.95 0.13
N GLN A 22 -14.13 -4.22 1.37
CA GLN A 22 -13.11 -3.46 2.07
C GLN A 22 -12.09 -4.37 2.74
N LYS A 23 -10.87 -3.87 2.89
CA LYS A 23 -9.83 -4.49 3.72
C LYS A 23 -9.50 -3.57 4.87
N LYS A 24 -9.60 -4.08 6.10
CA LYS A 24 -9.06 -3.38 7.26
C LYS A 24 -7.68 -3.94 7.55
N ILE A 25 -6.70 -3.05 7.59
CA ILE A 25 -5.30 -3.37 7.92
C ILE A 25 -5.03 -2.87 9.34
N THR A 26 -4.43 -3.72 10.15
CA THR A 26 -3.95 -3.39 11.50
C THR A 26 -2.45 -3.58 11.55
N ILE A 27 -1.73 -2.49 11.82
CA ILE A 27 -0.29 -2.51 12.08
C ILE A 27 -0.04 -3.05 13.50
N LYS A 28 0.90 -4.00 13.62
CA LYS A 28 1.29 -4.65 14.89
C LYS A 28 2.66 -4.18 15.39
N LYS A 29 3.54 -3.74 14.50
CA LYS A 29 4.90 -3.29 14.81
C LYS A 29 5.10 -1.83 14.39
N GLU A 30 5.67 -1.03 15.28
CA GLU A 30 6.05 0.36 15.00
C GLU A 30 7.28 0.42 14.09
N LYS A 31 7.03 0.31 12.79
CA LYS A 31 8.03 0.47 11.73
C LYS A 31 7.37 1.02 10.47
N ASN A 32 8.18 1.42 9.50
CA ASN A 32 7.67 1.71 8.15
C ASN A 32 7.13 0.41 7.54
N ASN A 33 5.88 0.44 7.08
CA ASN A 33 5.23 -0.69 6.43
C ASN A 33 4.88 -0.32 5.00
N THR A 34 5.15 -1.25 4.08
CA THR A 34 4.81 -1.11 2.67
C THR A 34 3.80 -2.19 2.34
N ILE A 35 2.63 -1.78 1.86
CA ILE A 35 1.51 -2.67 1.60
C ILE A 35 1.09 -2.49 0.14
N SER A 36 1.23 -3.56 -0.64
CA SER A 36 0.86 -3.57 -2.06
C SER A 36 -0.44 -4.33 -2.27
N LEU A 37 -1.25 -3.85 -3.21
CA LEU A 37 -2.36 -4.61 -3.76
C LEU A 37 -1.83 -5.57 -4.83
N SER A 38 -2.40 -6.77 -4.95
CA SER A 38 -2.06 -7.70 -6.05
C SER A 38 -2.72 -7.32 -7.38
N GLN A 39 -3.52 -6.26 -7.39
CA GLN A 39 -4.32 -5.85 -8.53
C GLN A 39 -3.50 -4.93 -9.42
N VAL A 40 -3.45 -5.25 -10.71
CA VAL A 40 -2.91 -4.36 -11.73
C VAL A 40 -4.05 -3.50 -12.27
N LEU A 41 -3.93 -2.18 -12.13
CA LEU A 41 -4.91 -1.22 -12.66
C LEU A 41 -4.71 -1.09 -14.17
N SER A 42 -5.55 -1.77 -14.95
CA SER A 42 -5.54 -1.71 -16.42
C SER A 42 -6.20 -0.43 -16.95
N ASN A 43 -6.21 -0.23 -18.27
CA ASN A 43 -6.85 0.92 -18.92
C ASN A 43 -8.29 1.13 -18.42
N GLY A 44 -8.60 2.34 -17.98
CA GLY A 44 -9.91 2.70 -17.46
C GLY A 44 -9.82 3.79 -16.39
N ALA A 45 -10.95 4.05 -15.75
CA ALA A 45 -11.03 4.92 -14.58
C ALA A 45 -11.15 4.04 -13.32
N TRP A 46 -10.26 4.27 -12.35
CA TRP A 46 -10.23 3.56 -11.09
C TRP A 46 -10.39 4.55 -9.94
N SER A 47 -11.10 4.14 -8.90
CA SER A 47 -11.18 4.88 -7.64
C SER A 47 -10.66 4.01 -6.50
N LEU A 48 -9.93 4.66 -5.59
CA LEU A 48 -9.47 4.07 -4.33
C LEU A 48 -9.85 5.03 -3.21
N GLU A 49 -10.51 4.50 -2.19
CA GLU A 49 -10.75 5.21 -0.94
C GLU A 49 -9.96 4.52 0.17
N ALA A 50 -9.31 5.31 1.01
CA ALA A 50 -8.64 4.79 2.20
C ALA A 50 -8.89 5.71 3.39
N LYS A 51 -9.06 5.10 4.55
CA LYS A 51 -9.27 5.78 5.82
C LYS A 51 -8.16 5.42 6.80
N PHE A 52 -7.43 6.43 7.25
CA PHE A 52 -6.42 6.28 8.29
C PHE A 52 -7.03 6.58 9.66
N GLN A 53 -6.92 5.65 10.60
CA GLN A 53 -7.37 5.81 11.97
C GLN A 53 -6.23 5.46 12.91
N ASN A 54 -6.01 6.28 13.94
CA ASN A 54 -4.93 6.09 14.92
C ASN A 54 -3.55 5.89 14.25
N ALA A 55 -3.34 6.52 13.10
CA ALA A 55 -2.09 6.45 12.36
C ALA A 55 -1.09 7.41 13.00
N ASN A 56 -0.39 6.95 14.04
CA ASN A 56 0.78 7.64 14.58
C ASN A 56 1.94 7.44 13.59
N GLY A 57 2.00 8.29 12.56
CA GLY A 57 2.99 8.21 11.50
C GLY A 57 2.58 9.02 10.28
N TRP A 58 3.21 8.72 9.15
CA TRP A 58 2.98 9.42 7.89
C TRP A 58 2.38 8.49 6.84
N PRO A 59 1.05 8.29 6.86
CA PRO A 59 0.41 7.45 5.87
C PRO A 59 0.52 8.08 4.47
N ALA A 60 0.83 7.26 3.48
CA ALA A 60 0.87 7.66 2.09
C ALA A 60 0.22 6.60 1.21
N ILE A 61 -0.35 7.04 0.09
CA ILE A 61 -0.93 6.19 -0.94
C ILE A 61 -0.29 6.59 -2.25
N GLY A 62 0.01 5.62 -3.11
CA GLY A 62 0.52 5.91 -4.44
C GLY A 62 0.35 4.73 -5.39
N VAL A 63 0.58 5.00 -6.68
CA VAL A 63 0.45 4.04 -7.77
C VAL A 63 1.80 3.89 -8.45
N VAL A 64 2.32 2.67 -8.53
CA VAL A 64 3.58 2.36 -9.22
C VAL A 64 3.32 1.56 -10.49
N GLN A 65 4.32 1.48 -11.36
CA GLN A 65 4.29 0.54 -12.48
C GLN A 65 4.26 -0.90 -11.93
N ASP A 66 3.57 -1.81 -12.61
CA ASP A 66 3.48 -3.22 -12.21
C ASP A 66 4.86 -3.90 -12.09
N SER A 67 5.81 -3.49 -12.93
CA SER A 67 7.20 -3.98 -12.88
C SER A 67 8.02 -3.45 -11.70
N TYR A 68 7.51 -2.47 -10.95
CA TYR A 68 8.25 -1.83 -9.87
C TYR A 68 7.97 -2.52 -8.54
N ASP A 69 8.97 -3.25 -8.03
CA ASP A 69 8.87 -3.85 -6.70
C ASP A 69 9.22 -2.84 -5.60
N VAL A 70 8.22 -2.41 -4.84
CA VAL A 70 8.44 -1.47 -3.72
C VAL A 70 9.16 -2.22 -2.59
N PRO A 71 10.34 -1.73 -2.14
CA PRO A 71 11.06 -2.35 -1.04
C PRO A 71 10.27 -2.31 0.27
N GLU A 72 10.55 -3.26 1.16
CA GLU A 72 10.01 -3.22 2.51
C GLU A 72 10.54 -2.00 3.28
N GLY A 73 9.69 -1.33 4.06
CA GLY A 73 10.08 -0.18 4.87
C GLY A 73 10.30 1.11 4.06
N ALA A 74 9.98 1.07 2.76
CA ALA A 74 9.95 2.22 1.89
C ALA A 74 9.07 3.33 2.49
N GLY A 75 9.60 4.55 2.50
CA GLY A 75 8.91 5.75 2.93
C GLY A 75 9.09 6.84 1.87
N TYR A 76 8.08 7.70 1.70
CA TYR A 76 8.11 8.75 0.69
C TYR A 76 9.23 9.79 0.93
N TRP A 77 9.82 9.81 2.12
CA TRP A 77 10.90 10.70 2.55
C TRP A 77 12.29 10.06 2.60
N LEU A 78 12.42 8.75 2.34
CA LEU A 78 13.71 8.02 2.38
C LEU A 78 14.38 8.04 1.00
N GLU A 79 15.69 8.24 0.88
CA GLU A 79 16.35 8.23 -0.45
C GLU A 79 16.66 6.80 -0.97
N PRO A 80 16.41 6.52 -2.28
CA PRO A 80 15.64 7.37 -3.19
C PRO A 80 14.17 7.46 -2.73
N PRO A 81 13.52 8.64 -2.77
CA PRO A 81 12.16 8.84 -2.27
C PRO A 81 11.23 7.79 -2.87
N TYR A 82 10.85 6.80 -2.07
CA TYR A 82 9.89 5.78 -2.45
C TYR A 82 8.48 6.38 -2.37
N CYS A 83 8.27 7.45 -3.14
CA CYS A 83 6.99 8.05 -3.43
C CYS A 83 6.63 7.66 -4.86
N CYS A 84 5.42 7.14 -5.05
CA CYS A 84 4.97 6.47 -6.26
C CYS A 84 4.72 7.40 -7.46
N ILE A 85 5.64 8.29 -7.83
CA ILE A 85 5.68 8.93 -9.15
C ILE A 85 7.14 9.17 -9.54
N ARG A 86 7.65 8.38 -10.48
CA ARG A 86 8.74 8.83 -11.35
C ARG A 86 8.29 8.75 -12.80
N ARG A 87 7.75 9.86 -13.29
CA ARG A 87 7.71 10.13 -14.73
C ARG A 87 9.15 10.49 -15.11
N THR A 88 9.80 9.66 -15.89
CA THR A 88 10.92 10.13 -16.72
C THR A 88 10.50 9.85 -18.15
N VAL A 89 10.50 10.92 -18.94
CA VAL A 89 10.26 10.96 -20.39
C VAL A 89 10.99 9.84 -21.14
#